data_AF-A0AAN9BUX9-F1
#
_entry.id   AF-A0AAN9BUX9-F1
#
_cell.length_a   1.000
_cell.length_b   1.000
_cell.length_c   1.000
_cell.angle_alpha   90.00
_cell.angle_beta   90.00
_cell.angle_gamma   90.00
#
_symmetry.space_group_name_H-M   'P 1'
#
loop_
_entity.id
_entity.type
_entity.pdbx_description
1 polymer ?
#
loop_
_entity_poly.entity_id
_entity_poly.type
_entity_poly.pdbx_seq_one_letter_code
_entity_poly.pdbx_strand_id
1 'polypeptide(L)'
;MAAPCRSCASLLAKFQSLQLKKAVPLMKHVRTMSQYNPHFLEPTIDKEELKKPLEETDLRRFRSIKAAKTEQVFSVYYDPLMQKFINRVMKGGNKELTRDILERTFENIKHIQVEKYNKAATTEEKAKIECNPLTIFHQAVENCKPILITTKIVKGGVSYQVPMPCSSNHQLYKASKWLVESCRDKERKIPMHKKLAWEILEAYNNEGKSIRRKQELHRLCEANRAYAHFRW
;
A
#
# COMPACT_ATOMS: atom_id res chain seq x y z
N MET A 1 -34.25 66.72 -10.04
CA MET A 1 -34.18 67.18 -11.44
C MET A 1 -33.21 68.35 -11.52
N ALA A 2 -31.98 68.10 -11.99
CA ALA A 2 -31.07 69.11 -12.54
C ALA A 2 -29.92 68.35 -13.20
N ALA A 3 -29.79 68.47 -14.52
CA ALA A 3 -28.73 67.85 -15.31
C ALA A 3 -27.55 68.82 -15.45
N PRO A 4 -26.29 68.33 -15.54
CA PRO A 4 -25.22 69.10 -16.13
C PRO A 4 -24.76 68.54 -17.48
N CYS A 5 -24.83 69.47 -18.44
CA CYS A 5 -24.16 69.65 -19.72
C CYS A 5 -23.09 68.67 -20.23
N ARG A 6 -23.21 68.39 -21.54
CA ARG A 6 -22.20 67.84 -22.44
C ARG A 6 -21.28 68.95 -22.93
N SER A 7 -19.98 68.92 -22.60
CA SER A 7 -18.90 69.28 -23.54
C SER A 7 -17.53 69.14 -22.87
N CYS A 8 -16.85 68.01 -23.12
CA CYS A 8 -15.39 67.93 -23.24
C CYS A 8 -15.05 66.49 -23.65
N ALA A 9 -15.47 66.14 -24.86
CA ALA A 9 -14.83 65.07 -25.60
C ALA A 9 -13.48 65.59 -26.11
N SER A 10 -12.51 64.67 -26.20
CA SER A 10 -11.18 64.81 -26.80
C SER A 10 -10.14 65.55 -25.97
N LEU A 11 -9.36 64.80 -25.18
CA LEU A 11 -7.93 65.07 -24.97
C LEU A 11 -7.14 63.94 -24.27
N LEU A 12 -7.58 62.67 -24.32
CA LEU A 12 -6.84 61.56 -23.68
C LEU A 12 -6.86 60.27 -24.51
N ALA A 13 -6.76 60.38 -25.83
CA ALA A 13 -6.50 59.25 -26.72
C ALA A 13 -5.14 59.44 -27.39
N LYS A 14 -4.06 59.00 -26.72
CA LYS A 14 -2.74 58.67 -27.28
C LYS A 14 -1.76 58.26 -26.17
N PHE A 15 -2.04 57.16 -25.49
CA PHE A 15 -1.01 56.41 -24.74
C PHE A 15 -1.39 54.93 -24.69
N GLN A 16 -1.58 54.33 -25.87
CA GLN A 16 -1.40 52.89 -26.03
C GLN A 16 -0.03 52.66 -26.65
N SER A 17 0.95 52.31 -25.82
CA SER A 17 1.98 51.34 -26.21
C SER A 17 2.86 51.00 -25.00
N LEU A 18 3.05 49.69 -24.82
CA LEU A 18 4.15 49.07 -24.08
C LEU A 18 4.11 49.13 -22.55
N GLN A 19 3.00 48.66 -21.95
CA GLN A 19 3.12 47.91 -20.70
C GLN A 19 3.57 46.49 -21.05
N LEU A 20 4.88 46.26 -20.99
CA LEU A 20 5.51 44.95 -21.07
C LEU A 20 4.99 44.13 -19.88
N LYS A 21 3.88 43.42 -20.08
CA LYS A 21 3.42 42.39 -19.15
C LYS A 21 4.52 41.33 -19.13
N LYS A 22 5.49 41.47 -18.23
CA LYS A 22 6.35 40.38 -17.81
C LYS A 22 5.41 39.28 -17.37
N ALA A 23 5.22 38.28 -18.21
CA ALA A 23 4.60 37.03 -17.85
C ALA A 23 5.54 36.35 -16.86
N VAL A 24 5.50 36.81 -15.60
CA VAL A 24 5.98 36.00 -14.50
C VAL A 24 5.13 34.73 -14.58
N PRO A 25 5.72 33.54 -14.76
CA PRO A 25 4.95 32.32 -14.67
C PRO A 25 4.28 32.37 -13.31
N LEU A 26 2.94 32.51 -13.30
CA LEU A 26 2.17 32.31 -12.08
C LEU A 26 2.60 30.93 -11.61
N MET A 27 3.39 30.88 -10.53
CA MET A 27 3.56 29.67 -9.77
C MET A 27 2.15 29.32 -9.32
N LYS A 28 1.48 28.47 -10.10
CA LYS A 28 0.26 27.82 -9.67
C LYS A 28 0.68 27.07 -8.44
N HIS A 29 0.37 27.63 -7.28
CA HIS A 29 0.50 26.95 -6.01
C HIS A 29 -0.48 25.79 -6.10
N VAL A 30 -0.01 24.65 -6.65
CA VAL A 30 -0.70 23.39 -6.52
C VAL A 30 -0.78 23.21 -5.01
N ARG A 31 -1.97 23.36 -4.45
CA ARG A 31 -2.22 23.00 -3.05
C ARG A 31 -2.04 21.50 -2.94
N THR A 32 -0.79 21.05 -2.91
CA THR A 32 -0.46 19.72 -2.44
C THR A 32 -1.01 19.68 -1.03
N MET A 33 -1.97 18.80 -0.75
CA MET A 33 -2.60 18.62 0.57
C MET A 33 -1.60 18.19 1.67
N SER A 34 -0.30 18.24 1.40
CA SER A 34 0.79 17.96 2.32
C SER A 34 1.35 19.27 2.86
N GLN A 35 1.57 19.32 4.17
CA GLN A 35 2.28 20.41 4.84
C GLN A 35 3.75 20.52 4.40
N TYR A 36 4.34 19.44 3.89
CA TYR A 36 5.71 19.44 3.41
C TYR A 36 5.81 19.94 1.97
N ASN A 37 6.77 20.83 1.71
CA ASN A 37 7.12 21.25 0.36
C ASN A 37 7.62 20.02 -0.45
N PRO A 38 7.23 19.85 -1.73
CA PRO A 38 7.72 18.77 -2.60
C PRO A 38 9.25 18.58 -2.64
N HIS A 39 10.03 19.61 -2.31
CA HIS A 39 11.49 19.52 -2.24
C HIS A 39 12.02 18.70 -1.05
N PHE A 40 11.20 18.45 -0.03
CA PHE A 40 11.60 17.69 1.15
C PHE A 40 11.85 16.22 0.81
N LEU A 41 12.96 15.68 1.32
CA LEU A 41 13.31 14.26 1.18
C LEU A 41 12.63 13.40 2.26
N GLU A 42 12.27 12.17 1.90
CA GLU A 42 11.84 11.18 2.88
C GLU A 42 13.01 10.81 3.81
N PRO A 43 12.75 10.55 5.10
CA PRO A 43 13.79 10.19 6.05
C PRO A 43 14.29 8.76 5.81
N THR A 44 15.60 8.59 5.96
CA THR A 44 16.27 7.29 5.90
C THR A 44 16.12 6.56 7.23
N ILE A 45 15.63 5.33 7.19
CA ILE A 45 15.32 4.53 8.38
C ILE A 45 16.40 3.47 8.61
N ASP A 46 17.12 3.06 7.57
CA ASP A 46 18.07 1.96 7.69
C ASP A 46 19.34 2.44 8.39
N LYS A 47 19.62 1.85 9.56
CA LYS A 47 20.80 2.19 10.38
C LYS A 47 22.10 1.95 9.61
N GLU A 48 22.14 0.92 8.78
CA GLU A 48 23.29 0.59 7.94
C GLU A 48 23.53 1.68 6.88
N GLU A 49 22.48 2.25 6.32
CA GLU A 49 22.58 3.33 5.35
C GLU A 49 23.06 4.62 6.01
N LEU A 50 22.58 4.92 7.23
CA LEU A 50 23.03 6.08 8.00
C LEU A 50 24.50 6.01 8.42
N LYS A 51 25.08 4.82 8.54
CA LYS A 51 26.51 4.64 8.85
C LYS A 51 27.41 4.94 7.65
N LYS A 52 26.89 4.85 6.43
CA LYS A 52 27.68 5.11 5.23
C LYS A 52 27.99 6.60 5.16
N PRO A 53 29.24 7.00 4.90
CA PRO A 53 29.54 8.42 4.69
C PRO A 53 28.71 8.92 3.50
N LEU A 54 28.18 10.12 3.62
CA LEU A 54 27.40 10.74 2.54
C LEU A 54 28.34 11.12 1.40
N GLU A 55 27.96 10.80 0.18
CA GLU A 55 28.68 11.25 -1.01
C GLU A 55 28.55 12.77 -1.17
N GLU A 56 29.49 13.40 -1.87
CA GLU A 56 29.47 14.86 -2.05
C GLU A 56 28.26 15.32 -2.90
N THR A 57 27.80 14.47 -3.81
CA THR A 57 26.63 14.69 -4.66
C THR A 57 25.28 14.42 -3.99
N ASP A 58 25.27 13.91 -2.74
CA ASP A 58 24.02 13.50 -2.10
C ASP A 58 23.10 14.68 -1.80
N LEU A 59 21.86 14.56 -2.27
CA LEU A 59 20.82 15.58 -2.08
C LEU A 59 20.52 15.85 -0.60
N ARG A 60 20.82 14.90 0.30
CA ARG A 60 20.62 15.02 1.75
C ARG A 60 21.43 16.14 2.39
N ARG A 61 22.54 16.57 1.77
CA ARG A 61 23.37 17.68 2.25
C ARG A 61 22.71 19.05 2.07
N PHE A 62 21.91 19.19 1.00
CA PHE A 62 21.36 20.47 0.58
C PHE A 62 19.85 20.60 0.84
N ARG A 63 19.14 19.47 0.89
CA ARG A 63 17.68 19.45 1.03
C ARG A 63 17.26 19.11 2.45
N SER A 64 16.19 19.76 2.90
CA SER A 64 15.53 19.44 4.17
C SER A 64 14.88 18.06 4.13
N ILE A 65 14.94 17.34 5.24
CA ILE A 65 14.39 15.99 5.41
C ILE A 65 13.08 16.09 6.19
N LYS A 66 12.07 15.28 5.84
CA LYS A 66 10.80 15.22 6.58
C LYS A 66 11.01 14.56 7.94
N ALA A 67 10.14 14.87 8.90
CA ALA A 67 10.12 14.14 10.16
C ALA A 67 9.79 12.66 9.91
N ALA A 68 10.50 11.76 10.59
CA ALA A 68 10.20 10.33 10.58
C ALA A 68 8.79 10.06 11.11
N LYS A 69 8.10 9.09 10.53
CA LYS A 69 6.78 8.68 11.02
C LYS A 69 6.98 7.93 12.34
N THR A 70 6.04 8.08 13.27
CA THR A 70 6.03 7.34 14.55
C THR A 70 6.11 5.82 14.38
N GLU A 71 5.66 5.31 13.24
CA GLU A 71 5.69 3.88 12.91
C GLU A 71 7.02 3.39 12.36
N GLN A 72 7.85 4.30 11.83
CA GLN A 72 9.15 3.99 11.26
C GLN A 72 10.17 4.04 12.38
N VAL A 73 10.65 2.87 12.79
CA VAL A 73 11.57 2.71 13.92
C VAL A 73 12.81 1.93 13.49
N PHE A 74 13.94 2.23 14.12
CA PHE A 74 15.24 1.60 13.87
C PHE A 74 15.43 0.23 14.55
N SER A 75 14.34 -0.34 15.09
CA SER A 75 14.39 -1.60 15.85
C SER A 75 14.67 -2.77 14.93
N VAL A 76 15.44 -3.76 15.39
CA VAL A 76 15.72 -5.00 14.65
C VAL A 76 14.44 -5.81 14.41
N TYR A 77 13.44 -5.65 15.27
CA TYR A 77 12.15 -6.34 15.15
C TYR A 77 11.17 -5.62 14.21
N TYR A 78 11.56 -4.48 13.63
CA TYR A 78 10.71 -3.73 12.73
C TYR A 78 10.64 -4.41 11.36
N ASP A 79 9.43 -4.78 10.95
CA ASP A 79 9.16 -5.28 9.62
C ASP A 79 8.18 -4.33 8.88
N PRO A 80 8.58 -3.74 7.73
CA PRO A 80 7.70 -2.88 6.95
C PRO A 80 6.48 -3.62 6.38
N LEU A 81 6.57 -4.92 6.12
CA LEU A 81 5.44 -5.74 5.70
C LEU A 81 4.42 -5.84 6.83
N MET A 82 4.88 -6.17 8.03
CA MET A 82 4.05 -6.22 9.24
C MET A 82 3.38 -4.88 9.53
N GLN A 83 4.13 -3.77 9.44
CA GLN A 83 3.58 -2.44 9.67
C GLN A 83 2.46 -2.10 8.67
N LYS A 84 2.64 -2.45 7.39
CA LYS A 84 1.56 -2.32 6.40
C LYS A 84 0.37 -3.20 6.74
N PHE A 85 0.59 -4.42 7.24
CA PHE A 85 -0.48 -5.34 7.62
C PHE A 85 -1.28 -4.83 8.83
N ILE A 86 -0.62 -4.32 9.87
CA ILE A 86 -1.25 -3.61 11.01
C ILE A 86 -2.20 -2.54 10.48
N ASN A 87 -1.73 -1.69 9.57
CA ASN A 87 -2.52 -0.62 9.00
C ASN A 87 -3.73 -1.11 8.16
N ARG A 88 -3.69 -2.34 7.63
CA ARG A 88 -4.84 -2.96 6.93
C ARG A 88 -5.86 -3.57 7.87
N VAL A 89 -5.42 -4.13 8.98
CA VAL A 89 -6.31 -4.72 10.01
C VAL A 89 -7.05 -3.61 10.76
N MET A 90 -6.35 -2.49 11.03
CA MET A 90 -6.85 -1.36 11.81
C MET A 90 -8.14 -0.76 11.25
N LYS A 91 -9.05 -0.41 12.15
CA LYS A 91 -10.28 0.35 11.87
C LYS A 91 -10.37 1.53 12.84
N GLY A 92 -10.87 2.68 12.35
CA GLY A 92 -11.11 3.86 13.19
C GLY A 92 -9.87 4.42 13.88
N GLY A 93 -8.66 4.16 13.37
CA GLY A 93 -7.41 4.65 13.96
C GLY A 93 -6.97 3.94 15.25
N ASN A 94 -7.67 2.89 15.69
CA ASN A 94 -7.32 2.17 16.92
C ASN A 94 -6.14 1.21 16.68
N LYS A 95 -4.92 1.72 16.80
CA LYS A 95 -3.68 0.99 16.55
C LYS A 95 -3.34 0.03 17.70
N GLU A 96 -3.62 0.40 18.94
CA GLU A 96 -3.34 -0.41 20.13
C GLU A 96 -4.10 -1.73 20.10
N LEU A 97 -5.41 -1.67 19.88
CA LEU A 97 -6.25 -2.87 19.73
C LEU A 97 -5.76 -3.75 18.57
N THR A 98 -5.33 -3.14 17.48
CA THR A 98 -4.84 -3.88 16.32
C THR A 98 -3.54 -4.61 16.60
N ARG A 99 -2.63 -3.99 17.37
CA ARG A 99 -1.38 -4.63 17.83
C ARG A 99 -1.69 -5.83 18.72
N ASP A 100 -2.55 -5.66 19.72
CA ASP A 100 -2.98 -6.74 20.63
C ASP A 100 -3.60 -7.92 19.87
N ILE A 101 -4.45 -7.66 18.86
CA ILE A 101 -5.01 -8.71 18.02
C ILE A 101 -3.92 -9.49 17.28
N LEU A 102 -2.93 -8.81 16.72
CA LEU A 102 -1.87 -9.43 15.93
C LEU A 102 -0.85 -10.18 16.79
N GLU A 103 -0.51 -9.65 17.95
CA GLU A 103 0.32 -10.34 18.95
C GLU A 103 -0.33 -11.66 19.35
N ARG A 104 -1.62 -11.63 19.74
CA ARG A 104 -2.39 -12.84 20.03
C ARG A 104 -2.49 -13.77 18.83
N THR A 105 -2.58 -13.25 17.60
CA THR A 105 -2.58 -14.10 16.39
C THR A 105 -1.27 -14.88 16.27
N PHE A 106 -0.11 -14.22 16.42
CA PHE A 106 1.18 -14.90 16.31
C PHE A 106 1.45 -15.85 17.47
N GLU A 107 1.00 -15.53 18.68
CA GLU A 107 0.99 -16.46 19.80
C GLU A 107 0.20 -17.72 19.46
N ASN A 108 -1.02 -17.58 18.96
CA ASN A 108 -1.85 -18.73 18.56
C ASN A 108 -1.20 -19.56 17.44
N ILE A 109 -0.61 -18.93 16.42
CA ILE A 109 0.13 -19.63 15.36
C ILE A 109 1.28 -20.44 15.96
N LYS A 110 2.05 -19.82 16.87
CA LYS A 110 3.18 -20.47 17.53
C LYS A 110 2.71 -21.65 18.39
N HIS A 111 1.64 -21.50 19.16
CA HIS A 111 1.06 -22.60 19.94
C HIS A 111 0.63 -23.77 19.05
N ILE A 112 -0.12 -23.51 17.98
CA ILE A 112 -0.57 -24.56 17.04
C ILE A 112 0.61 -25.30 16.42
N GLN A 113 1.65 -24.58 15.99
CA GLN A 113 2.83 -25.20 15.36
C GLN A 113 3.68 -25.98 16.36
N VAL A 114 3.88 -25.47 17.58
CA VAL A 114 4.61 -26.19 18.64
C VAL A 114 3.86 -27.46 19.04
N GLU A 115 2.53 -27.40 19.16
CA GLU A 115 1.72 -28.60 19.39
C GLU A 115 1.88 -29.62 18.26
N LYS A 116 1.87 -29.18 17.00
CA LYS A 116 2.08 -30.04 15.82
C LYS A 116 3.47 -30.66 15.83
N TYR A 117 4.50 -29.89 16.18
CA TYR A 117 5.87 -30.34 16.30
C TYR A 117 6.04 -31.41 17.40
N ASN A 118 5.40 -31.21 18.55
CA ASN A 118 5.46 -32.16 19.67
C ASN A 118 4.71 -33.47 19.36
N LYS A 119 3.62 -33.41 18.58
CA LYS A 119 2.84 -34.59 18.16
C LYS A 119 3.49 -35.39 17.03
N ALA A 120 4.42 -34.81 16.28
CA ALA A 120 5.12 -35.50 15.20
C ALA A 120 6.02 -36.62 15.75
N ALA A 121 5.90 -37.82 15.18
CA ALA A 121 6.61 -39.01 15.66
C ALA A 121 8.02 -39.10 15.07
N THR A 122 8.17 -38.74 13.79
CA THR A 122 9.41 -38.93 13.03
C THR A 122 10.24 -37.65 13.01
N THR A 123 11.56 -37.77 13.10
CA THR A 123 12.52 -36.64 13.00
C THR A 123 12.35 -35.85 11.69
N GLU A 124 12.01 -36.52 10.59
CA GLU A 124 11.79 -35.90 9.29
C GLU A 124 10.56 -34.99 9.24
N GLU A 125 9.49 -35.36 9.96
CA GLU A 125 8.27 -34.55 10.04
C GLU A 125 8.51 -33.29 10.86
N LYS A 126 9.28 -33.43 11.95
CA LYS A 126 9.71 -32.30 12.79
C LYS A 126 10.51 -31.28 12.00
N ALA A 127 11.40 -31.72 11.11
CA ALA A 127 12.20 -30.83 10.28
C ALA A 127 11.38 -30.04 9.25
N LYS A 128 10.21 -30.54 8.83
CA LYS A 128 9.31 -29.85 7.89
C LYS A 128 8.42 -28.80 8.56
N ILE A 129 8.31 -28.83 9.88
CA ILE A 129 7.42 -27.96 10.63
C ILE A 129 8.15 -26.68 11.00
N GLU A 130 7.74 -25.59 10.36
CA GLU A 130 8.18 -24.25 10.73
C GLU A 130 7.45 -23.78 11.99
N CYS A 131 8.22 -23.42 13.02
CA CYS A 131 7.68 -22.93 14.30
C CYS A 131 7.70 -21.38 14.39
N ASN A 132 8.40 -20.70 13.48
CA ASN A 132 8.51 -19.24 13.51
C ASN A 132 7.27 -18.60 12.86
N PRO A 133 6.45 -17.83 13.61
CA PRO A 133 5.23 -17.25 13.08
C PRO A 133 5.50 -16.17 12.00
N LEU A 134 6.64 -15.49 12.04
CA LEU A 134 6.98 -14.45 11.06
C LEU A 134 7.29 -15.03 9.69
N THR A 135 8.04 -16.14 9.64
CA THR A 135 8.37 -16.82 8.38
C THR A 135 7.12 -17.40 7.74
N ILE A 136 6.25 -18.02 8.54
CA ILE A 136 4.93 -18.50 8.11
C ILE A 136 4.10 -17.34 7.53
N PHE A 137 4.08 -16.20 8.22
CA PHE A 137 3.33 -15.03 7.75
C PHE A 137 3.85 -14.50 6.42
N HIS A 138 5.17 -14.36 6.28
CA HIS A 138 5.79 -13.91 5.01
C HIS A 138 5.44 -14.87 3.89
N GLN A 139 5.63 -16.17 4.09
CA GLN A 139 5.32 -17.19 3.09
C GLN A 139 3.83 -17.24 2.75
N ALA A 140 2.93 -17.11 3.73
CA ALA A 140 1.50 -17.04 3.51
C ALA A 140 1.09 -15.84 2.64
N VAL A 141 1.72 -14.68 2.88
CA VAL A 141 1.52 -13.48 2.05
C VAL A 141 2.04 -13.70 0.63
N GLU A 142 3.23 -14.28 0.46
CA GLU A 142 3.79 -14.64 -0.86
C GLU A 142 2.85 -15.57 -1.63
N ASN A 143 2.34 -16.62 -0.99
CA ASN A 143 1.39 -17.56 -1.60
C ASN A 143 0.10 -16.86 -2.04
N CYS A 144 -0.34 -15.85 -1.30
CA CYS A 144 -1.54 -15.07 -1.60
C CYS A 144 -1.34 -13.99 -2.70
N LYS A 145 -0.10 -13.69 -3.12
CA LYS A 145 0.15 -12.66 -4.15
C LYS A 145 -0.39 -13.07 -5.53
N PRO A 146 -1.22 -12.24 -6.17
CA PRO A 146 -1.65 -12.46 -7.55
C PRO A 146 -0.62 -11.88 -8.54
N ILE A 147 -0.23 -12.67 -9.55
CA ILE A 147 0.70 -12.25 -10.60
C ILE A 147 0.03 -11.30 -11.62
N LEU A 148 -1.16 -11.68 -12.10
CA LEU A 148 -1.98 -10.90 -13.02
C LEU A 148 -3.17 -10.30 -12.28
N ILE A 149 -3.73 -9.21 -12.81
CA ILE A 149 -5.00 -8.62 -12.41
C ILE A 149 -5.81 -8.26 -13.65
N THR A 150 -7.13 -8.15 -13.53
CA THR A 150 -7.98 -7.61 -14.59
C THR A 150 -8.24 -6.12 -14.37
N THR A 151 -8.14 -5.35 -15.45
CA THR A 151 -8.52 -3.92 -15.49
C THR A 151 -9.67 -3.74 -16.45
N LYS A 152 -10.67 -2.95 -16.07
CA LYS A 152 -11.80 -2.62 -16.94
C LYS A 152 -11.35 -1.57 -17.96
N ILE A 153 -11.40 -1.90 -19.26
CA ILE A 153 -11.11 -0.97 -20.36
C ILE A 153 -12.37 -0.85 -21.22
N VAL A 154 -12.76 0.37 -21.57
CA VAL A 154 -13.93 0.62 -22.43
C VAL A 154 -13.44 0.86 -23.86
N LYS A 155 -13.91 0.05 -24.80
CA LYS A 155 -13.61 0.21 -26.24
C LYS A 155 -14.88 0.03 -27.05
N GLY A 156 -15.18 0.98 -27.92
CA GLY A 156 -16.39 0.93 -28.77
C GLY A 156 -17.70 0.84 -27.97
N GLY A 157 -17.76 1.47 -26.78
CA GLY A 157 -18.94 1.42 -25.91
C GLY A 157 -19.09 0.15 -25.06
N VAL A 158 -18.27 -0.89 -25.28
CA VAL A 158 -18.28 -2.13 -24.50
C VAL A 158 -17.13 -2.13 -23.49
N SER A 159 -17.39 -2.66 -22.30
CA SER A 159 -16.38 -2.79 -21.23
C SER A 159 -15.76 -4.18 -21.25
N TYR A 160 -14.44 -4.26 -21.45
CA TYR A 160 -13.66 -5.49 -21.42
C TYR A 160 -12.88 -5.61 -20.11
N GLN A 161 -12.73 -6.83 -19.60
CA GLN A 161 -11.80 -7.14 -18.51
C GLN A 161 -10.47 -7.55 -19.14
N VAL A 162 -9.49 -6.65 -19.08
CA VAL A 162 -8.19 -6.82 -19.74
C VAL A 162 -7.16 -7.28 -18.72
N PRO A 163 -6.47 -8.42 -18.95
CA PRO A 163 -5.43 -8.90 -18.05
C PRO A 163 -4.17 -8.02 -18.12
N MET A 164 -3.67 -7.65 -16.96
CA MET A 164 -2.53 -6.76 -16.74
C MET A 164 -1.57 -7.37 -15.72
N PRO A 165 -0.24 -7.25 -15.90
CA PRO A 165 0.71 -7.63 -14.85
C PRO A 165 0.54 -6.74 -13.61
N CYS A 166 0.55 -7.35 -12.44
CA CYS A 166 0.35 -6.64 -11.19
C CYS A 166 1.69 -6.09 -10.66
N SER A 167 1.75 -4.80 -10.31
CA SER A 167 2.93 -4.21 -9.66
C SER A 167 3.15 -4.81 -8.27
N SER A 168 4.40 -5.03 -7.85
CA SER A 168 4.75 -5.68 -6.57
C SER A 168 4.02 -5.06 -5.35
N ASN A 169 3.95 -3.72 -5.28
CA ASN A 169 3.21 -3.01 -4.23
C ASN A 169 1.71 -3.35 -4.23
N HIS A 170 1.13 -3.49 -5.42
CA HIS A 170 -0.28 -3.85 -5.60
C HIS A 170 -0.51 -5.35 -5.28
N GLN A 171 0.44 -6.23 -5.60
CA GLN A 171 0.39 -7.65 -5.23
C GLN A 171 0.32 -7.81 -3.71
N LEU A 172 1.26 -7.15 -3.01
CA LEU A 172 1.28 -7.11 -1.54
C LEU A 172 -0.02 -6.57 -0.97
N TYR A 173 -0.54 -5.47 -1.55
CA TYR A 173 -1.82 -4.92 -1.14
C TYR A 173 -2.97 -5.92 -1.26
N LYS A 174 -3.10 -6.59 -2.42
CA LYS A 174 -4.17 -7.56 -2.67
C LYS A 174 -4.06 -8.76 -1.73
N ALA A 175 -2.86 -9.30 -1.54
CA ALA A 175 -2.62 -10.42 -0.63
C ALA A 175 -3.05 -10.09 0.80
N SER A 176 -2.55 -8.99 1.38
CA SER A 176 -2.93 -8.56 2.73
C SER A 176 -4.42 -8.24 2.83
N LYS A 177 -5.01 -7.63 1.80
CA LYS A 177 -6.44 -7.30 1.77
C LYS A 177 -7.29 -8.57 1.81
N TRP A 178 -6.99 -9.56 0.99
CA TRP A 178 -7.77 -10.81 0.94
C TRP A 178 -7.70 -11.60 2.23
N LEU A 179 -6.53 -11.69 2.87
CA LEU A 179 -6.37 -12.31 4.19
C LEU A 179 -7.26 -11.65 5.25
N VAL A 180 -7.31 -10.31 5.28
CA VAL A 180 -8.12 -9.58 6.25
C VAL A 180 -9.62 -9.70 5.93
N GLU A 181 -9.99 -9.64 4.66
CA GLU A 181 -11.38 -9.77 4.21
C GLU A 181 -11.93 -11.18 4.48
N SER A 182 -11.20 -12.24 4.14
CA SER A 182 -11.64 -13.61 4.39
C SER A 182 -11.87 -13.88 5.88
N CYS A 183 -11.03 -13.30 6.76
CA CYS A 183 -11.22 -13.37 8.20
C CYS A 183 -12.46 -12.61 8.68
N ARG A 184 -12.73 -11.44 8.09
CA ARG A 184 -13.92 -10.63 8.43
C ARG A 184 -15.22 -11.29 7.96
N ASP A 185 -15.18 -12.04 6.86
CA ASP A 185 -16.33 -12.77 6.32
C ASP A 185 -16.68 -14.05 7.13
N LYS A 186 -15.74 -14.60 7.93
CA LYS A 186 -15.99 -15.76 8.81
C LYS A 186 -16.92 -15.40 9.98
N GLU A 187 -17.59 -16.41 10.54
CA GLU A 187 -18.61 -16.28 11.60
C GLU A 187 -18.25 -15.33 12.76
N ARG A 188 -19.16 -14.43 13.15
CA ARG A 188 -18.90 -13.38 14.15
C ARG A 188 -18.55 -13.90 15.56
N LYS A 189 -18.94 -15.13 15.91
CA LYS A 189 -18.72 -15.71 17.24
C LYS A 189 -17.24 -15.94 17.58
N ILE A 190 -16.42 -16.21 16.56
CA ILE A 190 -14.99 -16.53 16.77
C ILE A 190 -14.20 -15.21 16.83
N PRO A 191 -13.29 -15.04 17.81
CA PRO A 191 -12.51 -13.82 17.91
C PRO A 191 -11.55 -13.66 16.71
N MET A 192 -11.26 -12.41 16.34
CA MET A 192 -10.47 -12.07 15.16
C MET A 192 -9.08 -12.71 15.16
N HIS A 193 -8.42 -12.74 16.32
CA HIS A 193 -7.05 -13.25 16.42
C HIS A 193 -6.94 -14.75 16.07
N LYS A 194 -7.94 -15.56 16.45
CA LYS A 194 -8.02 -17.00 16.09
C LYS A 194 -8.31 -17.21 14.61
N LYS A 195 -9.22 -16.41 14.04
CA LYS A 195 -9.55 -16.47 12.61
C LYS A 195 -8.35 -16.16 11.72
N LEU A 196 -7.60 -15.11 12.08
CA LEU A 196 -6.38 -14.73 11.38
C LEU A 196 -5.33 -15.83 11.47
N ALA A 197 -5.15 -16.45 12.64
CA ALA A 197 -4.20 -17.54 12.81
C ALA A 197 -4.52 -18.72 11.88
N TRP A 198 -5.78 -19.14 11.83
CA TRP A 198 -6.21 -20.22 10.94
C TRP A 198 -6.05 -19.87 9.46
N GLU A 199 -6.49 -18.67 9.05
CA GLU A 199 -6.36 -18.26 7.64
C GLU A 199 -4.90 -18.13 7.20
N ILE A 200 -3.99 -17.65 8.06
CA ILE A 200 -2.56 -17.56 7.75
C ILE A 200 -1.97 -18.97 7.60
N LEU A 201 -2.33 -19.90 8.47
CA LEU A 201 -1.88 -21.30 8.38
C LEU A 201 -2.44 -22.02 7.15
N GLU A 202 -3.71 -21.81 6.82
CA GLU A 202 -4.33 -22.33 5.58
C GLU A 202 -3.59 -21.75 4.35
N ALA A 203 -3.37 -20.44 4.31
CA ALA A 203 -2.66 -19.78 3.20
C ALA A 203 -1.20 -20.22 3.07
N TYR A 204 -0.52 -20.52 4.19
CA TYR A 204 0.81 -21.12 4.19
C TYR A 204 0.82 -22.48 3.47
N ASN A 205 -0.21 -23.30 3.68
CA ASN A 205 -0.39 -24.59 3.00
C ASN A 205 -1.01 -24.47 1.59
N ASN A 206 -1.15 -23.27 1.03
CA ASN A 206 -1.83 -22.98 -0.24
C ASN A 206 -3.34 -23.34 -0.25
N GLU A 207 -3.96 -23.32 0.92
CA GLU A 207 -5.38 -23.57 1.11
C GLU A 207 -6.08 -22.30 1.63
N GLY A 208 -7.40 -22.39 1.82
CA GLY A 208 -8.20 -21.31 2.38
C GLY A 208 -8.83 -20.37 1.35
N LYS A 209 -9.66 -19.46 1.87
CA LYS A 209 -10.48 -18.58 1.02
C LYS A 209 -9.63 -17.54 0.29
N SER A 210 -8.54 -17.09 0.90
CA SER A 210 -7.63 -16.11 0.29
C SER A 210 -6.94 -16.66 -0.97
N ILE A 211 -6.46 -17.91 -0.92
CA ILE A 211 -5.84 -18.58 -2.06
C ILE A 211 -6.87 -18.87 -3.15
N ARG A 212 -8.07 -19.29 -2.78
CA ARG A 212 -9.17 -19.47 -3.73
C ARG A 212 -9.48 -18.19 -4.52
N ARG A 213 -9.52 -17.03 -3.86
CA ARG A 213 -9.70 -15.72 -4.54
C ARG A 213 -8.58 -15.42 -5.54
N LYS A 214 -7.33 -15.73 -5.20
CA LYS A 214 -6.18 -15.62 -6.13
C LYS A 214 -6.38 -16.51 -7.36
N GLN A 215 -6.74 -17.77 -7.16
CA GLN A 215 -6.95 -18.74 -8.24
C GLN A 215 -8.12 -18.34 -9.15
N GLU A 216 -9.24 -17.89 -8.58
CA GLU A 216 -10.40 -17.39 -9.33
C GLU A 216 -10.02 -16.20 -10.22
N LEU A 217 -9.20 -15.29 -9.69
CA LEU A 217 -8.71 -14.14 -10.44
C LEU A 217 -7.73 -14.54 -11.56
N HIS A 218 -6.90 -15.57 -11.35
CA HIS A 218 -6.04 -16.12 -12.41
C HIS A 218 -6.84 -16.81 -13.50
N ARG A 219 -7.84 -17.62 -13.15
CA ARG A 219 -8.77 -18.23 -14.13
C ARG A 219 -9.50 -17.16 -14.95
N LEU A 220 -9.92 -16.06 -14.32
CA LEU A 220 -10.53 -14.92 -15.01
C LEU A 220 -9.57 -14.23 -15.98
N CYS A 221 -8.29 -14.08 -15.59
CA CYS A 221 -7.27 -13.52 -16.48
C CYS A 221 -6.99 -14.44 -17.67
N GLU A 222 -6.93 -15.75 -17.43
CA GLU A 222 -6.71 -16.76 -18.46
C GLU A 222 -7.84 -16.80 -19.49
N ALA A 223 -9.09 -16.78 -19.01
CA ALA A 223 -10.27 -16.71 -19.88
C ALA A 223 -10.26 -15.47 -20.80
N ASN A 224 -9.72 -14.35 -20.31
CA ASN A 224 -9.67 -13.07 -21.03
C ASN A 224 -8.31 -12.79 -21.69
N ARG A 225 -7.46 -13.81 -21.86
CA ARG A 225 -6.13 -13.71 -22.48
C ARG A 225 -6.13 -12.97 -23.82
N ALA A 226 -7.16 -13.18 -24.64
CA ALA A 226 -7.27 -12.57 -25.97
C ALA A 226 -7.29 -11.03 -25.93
N TYR A 227 -7.83 -10.44 -24.86
CA TYR A 227 -7.96 -8.98 -24.73
C TYR A 227 -6.68 -8.28 -24.26
N ALA A 228 -5.57 -9.01 -24.04
CA ALA A 228 -4.30 -8.43 -23.56
C ALA A 228 -3.76 -7.31 -24.47
N HIS A 229 -4.12 -7.32 -25.76
CA HIS A 229 -3.74 -6.30 -26.73
C HIS A 229 -4.44 -4.95 -26.50
N PHE A 230 -5.48 -4.88 -25.68
CA PHE A 230 -6.15 -3.63 -25.29
C PHE A 230 -5.40 -2.78 -24.26
N ARG A 231 -4.18 -3.19 -23.89
CA ARG A 231 -3.28 -2.48 -22.99
C ARG A 231 -2.50 -1.39 -23.75
N TRP A 232 -3.07 -0.21 -23.87
CA TRP A 232 -2.36 1.00 -24.31
C TRP A 232 -2.81 2.21 -23.49
#